data_AF-A0A948TK85-F1
#
_entry.id   AF-A0A948TK85-F1
#
_cell.length_a   1.000
_cell.length_b   1.000
_cell.length_c   1.000
_cell.angle_alpha   90.00
_cell.angle_beta   90.00
_cell.angle_gamma   90.00
#
_symmetry.space_group_name_H-M   'P 1'
#
loop_
_entity.id
_entity.type
_entity.pdbx_description
1 polymer ?
#
loop_
_entity_poly.entity_id
_entity_poly.type
_entity_poly.pdbx_seq_one_letter_code
_entity_poly.pdbx_strand_id
1 'polypeptide(L)'
;MSFVKKVAQSILNFEQYSKPISKKKYFLNNSKNQKTLLIVLAGYKTELWDNVFGRLEKYSPDNIDICLVSSGVYKEHLNDLAKKNKWSYLSIKRNNINLAQNTAISLFPHAQNIMKMDEDIFVTENTIQNLIDDFEKIKKESRYDVGTISPLINLNGYSYLRLLELFDKVDVYEKLFGRAKFGGKDKPIENSVEVARFMWGVRQLSAKY
;
A
#
# COMPACT_ATOMS: atom_id res chain seq x y z
N MET A 1 -37.73 -10.99 -25.61
CA MET A 1 -36.37 -10.86 -25.02
C MET A 1 -35.64 -12.18 -25.22
N SER A 2 -34.45 -12.19 -25.86
CA SER A 2 -33.73 -13.43 -26.18
C SER A 2 -33.33 -14.20 -24.91
N PHE A 3 -33.27 -15.53 -25.00
CA PHE A 3 -32.83 -16.42 -23.91
C PHE A 3 -31.48 -15.96 -23.31
N VAL A 4 -30.57 -15.50 -24.16
CA VAL A 4 -29.27 -14.93 -23.79
C VAL A 4 -29.43 -13.68 -22.91
N LYS A 5 -30.36 -12.77 -23.21
CA LYS A 5 -30.63 -11.60 -22.36
C LYS A 5 -31.21 -12.00 -21.00
N LYS A 6 -32.03 -13.05 -20.93
CA LYS A 6 -32.55 -13.55 -19.66
C LYS A 6 -31.47 -14.21 -18.79
N VAL A 7 -30.56 -14.97 -19.40
CA VAL A 7 -29.43 -15.59 -18.68
C VAL A 7 -28.42 -14.53 -18.24
N ALA A 8 -28.08 -13.57 -19.11
CA ALA A 8 -27.23 -12.45 -18.74
C ALA A 8 -27.85 -11.62 -17.60
N GLN A 9 -29.15 -11.33 -17.68
CA GLN A 9 -29.86 -10.65 -16.60
C GLN A 9 -29.96 -11.50 -15.33
N SER A 10 -30.08 -12.82 -15.42
CA SER A 10 -30.10 -13.69 -14.24
C SER A 10 -28.73 -13.80 -13.60
N ILE A 11 -27.64 -13.79 -14.37
CA ILE A 11 -26.26 -13.74 -13.87
C ILE A 11 -26.00 -12.37 -13.21
N LEU A 12 -26.38 -11.26 -13.85
CA LEU A 12 -26.27 -9.92 -13.27
C LEU A 12 -27.16 -9.75 -12.03
N ASN A 13 -28.33 -10.39 -11.97
CA ASN A 13 -29.20 -10.37 -10.80
C ASN A 13 -28.74 -11.36 -9.70
N PHE A 14 -28.05 -12.45 -10.05
CA PHE A 14 -27.35 -13.33 -9.08
C PHE A 14 -26.07 -12.69 -8.54
N GLU A 15 -25.47 -11.76 -9.30
CA GLU A 15 -24.52 -10.78 -8.82
C GLU A 15 -25.23 -9.61 -8.11
N GLN A 16 -26.24 -9.92 -7.29
CA GLN A 16 -26.16 -9.38 -5.94
C GLN A 16 -24.79 -9.83 -5.43
N TYR A 17 -23.82 -8.91 -5.47
CA TYR A 17 -22.63 -8.89 -4.65
C TYR A 17 -23.06 -9.03 -3.18
N SER A 18 -23.54 -10.21 -2.80
CA SER A 18 -23.57 -10.70 -1.45
C SER A 18 -22.11 -10.78 -1.10
N LYS A 19 -21.55 -9.63 -0.70
CA LYS A 19 -20.19 -9.51 -0.19
C LYS A 19 -20.09 -10.68 0.77
N PRO A 20 -19.27 -11.71 0.52
CA PRO A 20 -19.13 -12.73 1.54
C PRO A 20 -18.44 -12.00 2.69
N ILE A 21 -19.22 -11.47 3.63
CA ILE A 21 -18.70 -10.95 4.86
C ILE A 21 -18.30 -12.22 5.58
N SER A 22 -16.98 -12.42 5.69
CA SER A 22 -16.47 -13.57 6.42
C SER A 22 -17.04 -13.56 7.82
N LYS A 23 -17.26 -14.75 8.42
CA LYS A 23 -17.32 -14.83 9.88
C LYS A 23 -15.99 -14.30 10.41
N LYS A 24 -16.00 -13.05 10.89
CA LYS A 24 -14.83 -12.41 11.48
C LYS A 24 -14.36 -13.25 12.64
N LYS A 25 -13.04 -13.40 12.78
CA LYS A 25 -12.45 -13.93 14.01
C LYS A 25 -12.41 -12.82 15.05
N TYR A 26 -12.05 -11.60 14.64
CA TYR A 26 -11.92 -10.44 15.51
C TYR A 26 -12.06 -9.14 14.71
N PHE A 27 -12.64 -8.10 15.32
CA PHE A 27 -12.65 -6.74 14.77
C PHE A 27 -12.58 -5.71 15.89
N LEU A 28 -11.49 -4.95 15.91
CA LEU A 28 -11.35 -3.70 16.67
C LEU A 28 -11.74 -2.55 15.75
N ASN A 29 -12.78 -1.81 16.12
CA ASN A 29 -13.26 -0.66 15.36
C ASN A 29 -12.80 0.65 16.00
N ASN A 30 -11.88 1.36 15.34
CA ASN A 30 -11.49 2.73 15.67
C ASN A 30 -11.74 3.66 14.48
N SER A 31 -12.72 3.33 13.61
CA SER A 31 -13.12 4.17 12.49
C SER A 31 -13.48 5.57 12.96
N LYS A 32 -12.89 6.57 12.30
CA LYS A 32 -13.21 8.00 12.41
C LYS A 32 -14.22 8.43 11.34
N ASN A 33 -14.77 7.49 10.58
CA ASN A 33 -15.73 7.72 9.49
C ASN A 33 -15.17 8.61 8.38
N GLN A 34 -13.89 8.41 8.07
CA GLN A 34 -13.20 9.16 7.03
C GLN A 34 -13.62 8.71 5.64
N LYS A 35 -13.46 9.63 4.67
CA LYS A 35 -13.73 9.33 3.25
C LYS A 35 -12.68 8.44 2.61
N THR A 36 -11.47 8.37 3.20
CA THR A 36 -10.37 7.54 2.70
C THR A 36 -10.04 6.47 3.71
N LEU A 37 -10.01 5.22 3.26
CA LEU A 37 -9.56 4.06 4.02
C LEU A 37 -8.25 3.52 3.45
N LEU A 38 -7.23 3.38 4.29
CA LEU A 38 -6.05 2.58 4.00
C LEU A 38 -6.18 1.19 4.64
N ILE A 39 -6.22 0.17 3.80
CA ILE A 39 -6.15 -1.25 4.20
C ILE A 39 -4.69 -1.69 4.14
N VAL A 40 -4.14 -2.14 5.27
CA VAL A 40 -2.80 -2.71 5.35
C VAL A 40 -2.92 -4.21 5.54
N LEU A 41 -2.52 -4.99 4.54
CA LEU A 41 -2.46 -6.44 4.64
C LEU A 41 -1.25 -6.85 5.49
N ALA A 42 -1.50 -7.47 6.64
CA ALA A 42 -0.45 -7.89 7.55
C ALA A 42 -0.77 -9.20 8.24
N GLY A 43 0.26 -9.94 8.64
CA GLY A 43 0.11 -11.14 9.46
C GLY A 43 1.26 -12.13 9.42
N TYR A 44 2.23 -11.96 8.53
CA TYR A 44 3.22 -13.01 8.24
C TYR A 44 4.67 -12.55 8.34
N LYS A 45 4.99 -11.29 8.05
CA LYS A 45 6.36 -10.75 8.03
C LYS A 45 6.71 -9.90 9.26
N THR A 46 6.65 -10.53 10.44
CA THR A 46 6.80 -9.84 11.73
C THR A 46 8.13 -9.08 11.88
N GLU A 47 9.18 -9.54 11.22
CA GLU A 47 10.52 -8.96 11.21
C GLU A 47 10.58 -7.58 10.53
N LEU A 48 9.59 -7.23 9.70
CA LEU A 48 9.54 -5.94 9.00
C LEU A 48 8.69 -4.90 9.73
N TRP A 49 7.87 -5.33 10.67
CA TRP A 49 6.78 -4.52 11.24
C TRP A 49 7.25 -3.26 11.95
N ASP A 50 8.32 -3.32 12.75
CA ASP A 50 8.83 -2.15 13.44
C ASP A 50 9.23 -1.05 12.45
N ASN A 51 9.86 -1.43 11.34
CA ASN A 51 10.26 -0.49 10.30
C ASN A 51 9.07 0.01 9.46
N VAL A 52 8.17 -0.89 9.05
CA VAL A 52 7.01 -0.54 8.20
C VAL A 52 5.99 0.27 8.98
N PHE A 53 5.57 -0.21 10.14
CA PHE A 53 4.53 0.45 10.94
C PHE A 53 5.05 1.66 11.69
N GLY A 54 6.33 1.71 12.09
CA GLY A 54 6.93 2.93 12.63
C GLY A 54 6.91 4.07 11.61
N ARG A 55 7.14 3.77 10.32
CA ARG A 55 6.98 4.75 9.23
C ARG A 55 5.53 5.13 9.01
N LEU A 56 4.62 4.15 9.07
CA LEU A 56 3.18 4.43 8.91
C LEU A 56 2.66 5.33 10.04
N GLU A 57 3.05 5.07 11.30
CA GLU A 57 2.74 5.92 12.46
C GLU A 57 3.28 7.34 12.27
N LYS A 58 4.49 7.48 11.72
CA LYS A 58 5.13 8.78 11.51
C LYS A 58 4.55 9.59 10.35
N TYR A 59 4.21 8.93 9.23
CA TYR A 59 3.93 9.61 7.96
C TYR A 59 2.47 9.51 7.49
N SER A 60 1.60 8.81 8.23
CA SER A 60 0.17 8.78 7.89
C SER A 60 -0.53 10.08 8.29
N PRO A 61 -1.39 10.63 7.42
CA PRO A 61 -2.17 11.80 7.77
C PRO A 61 -3.33 11.42 8.73
N ASP A 62 -3.76 12.36 9.57
CA ASP A 62 -4.83 12.13 10.56
C ASP A 62 -6.23 12.01 9.95
N ASN A 63 -6.41 12.50 8.72
CA ASN A 63 -7.68 12.60 8.01
C ASN A 63 -8.06 11.33 7.23
N ILE A 64 -7.41 10.20 7.49
CA ILE A 64 -7.77 8.89 6.93
C ILE A 64 -8.07 7.86 8.02
N ASP A 65 -8.85 6.85 7.66
CA ASP A 65 -8.99 5.64 8.44
C ASP A 65 -7.91 4.63 8.02
N ILE A 66 -7.30 3.96 8.99
CA ILE A 66 -6.33 2.89 8.76
C ILE A 66 -6.89 1.62 9.38
N CYS A 67 -6.92 0.55 8.58
CA CYS A 67 -7.31 -0.78 9.03
C CYS A 67 -6.20 -1.78 8.74
N LEU A 68 -5.61 -2.33 9.80
CA LEU A 68 -4.76 -3.51 9.70
C LEU A 68 -5.66 -4.73 9.43
N VAL A 69 -5.29 -5.56 8.47
CA VAL A 69 -6.10 -6.70 8.03
C VAL A 69 -5.25 -7.95 7.96
N SER A 70 -5.61 -8.95 8.76
CA SER A 70 -4.97 -10.26 8.75
C SER A 70 -5.91 -11.37 8.25
N SER A 71 -5.39 -12.14 7.31
CA SER A 71 -6.10 -13.23 6.63
C SER A 71 -5.68 -14.57 7.22
N GLY A 72 -6.59 -15.31 7.84
CA GLY A 72 -6.31 -16.65 8.37
C GLY A 72 -5.50 -16.69 9.67
N VAL A 73 -5.11 -15.54 10.21
CA VAL A 73 -4.29 -15.44 11.42
C VAL A 73 -4.75 -14.28 12.29
N TYR A 74 -4.69 -14.45 13.61
CA TYR A 74 -4.79 -13.35 14.56
C TYR A 74 -3.41 -13.15 15.17
N LYS A 75 -2.97 -11.91 15.21
CA LYS A 75 -1.73 -11.45 15.82
C LYS A 75 -2.07 -10.41 16.88
N GLU A 76 -1.64 -10.66 18.11
CA GLU A 76 -1.83 -9.76 19.25
C GLU A 76 -1.07 -8.45 19.04
N HIS A 77 0.15 -8.52 18.52
CA HIS A 77 0.94 -7.34 18.18
C HIS A 77 0.21 -6.36 17.23
N LEU A 78 -0.49 -6.85 16.20
CA LEU A 78 -1.29 -5.98 15.31
C LEU A 78 -2.46 -5.32 16.04
N ASN A 79 -3.07 -6.04 16.98
CA ASN A 79 -4.13 -5.49 17.82
C ASN A 79 -3.61 -4.39 18.73
N ASP A 80 -2.44 -4.57 19.35
CA ASP A 80 -1.86 -3.59 20.26
C ASP A 80 -1.37 -2.36 19.51
N LEU A 81 -0.77 -2.55 18.33
CA LEU A 81 -0.41 -1.48 17.41
C LEU A 81 -1.64 -0.67 16.99
N ALA A 82 -2.74 -1.35 16.67
CA ALA A 82 -3.98 -0.70 16.29
C ALA A 82 -4.59 0.11 17.45
N LYS A 83 -4.57 -0.44 18.68
CA LYS A 83 -4.99 0.31 19.88
C LYS A 83 -4.12 1.54 20.12
N LYS A 84 -2.80 1.39 20.08
CA LYS A 84 -1.82 2.47 20.30
C LYS A 84 -2.08 3.64 19.33
N ASN A 85 -2.25 3.33 18.05
CA ASN A 85 -2.36 4.32 16.98
C ASN A 85 -3.80 4.75 16.67
N LYS A 86 -4.80 4.25 17.40
CA LYS A 86 -6.24 4.45 17.10
C LYS A 86 -6.59 4.01 15.67
N TRP A 87 -5.95 2.95 15.20
CA TRP A 87 -6.30 2.27 13.95
C TRP A 87 -7.26 1.12 14.23
N SER A 88 -7.95 0.67 13.19
CA SER A 88 -8.80 -0.51 13.28
C SER A 88 -8.00 -1.78 12.97
N TYR A 89 -8.46 -2.92 13.47
CA TYR A 89 -7.84 -4.21 13.17
C TYR A 89 -8.90 -5.28 12.89
N LEU A 90 -8.79 -5.92 11.74
CA LEU A 90 -9.64 -7.02 11.31
C LEU A 90 -8.80 -8.29 11.18
N SER A 91 -9.22 -9.35 11.85
CA SER A 91 -8.74 -10.71 11.60
C SER A 91 -9.89 -11.59 11.14
N ILE A 92 -9.72 -12.28 10.02
CA ILE A 92 -10.67 -13.28 9.54
C ILE A 92 -10.11 -14.70 9.72
N LYS A 93 -10.99 -15.66 10.00
CA LYS A 93 -10.57 -17.05 10.26
C LYS A 93 -10.06 -17.76 8.99
N ARG A 94 -10.68 -17.49 7.85
CA ARG A 94 -10.29 -18.11 6.57
C ARG A 94 -9.07 -17.38 6.00
N ASN A 95 -8.05 -18.12 5.61
CA ASN A 95 -6.94 -17.54 4.86
C ASN A 95 -7.37 -17.29 3.40
N ASN A 96 -7.94 -16.11 3.15
CA ASN A 96 -8.29 -15.62 1.83
C ASN A 96 -8.20 -14.09 1.83
N ILE A 97 -7.18 -13.56 1.14
CA ILE A 97 -6.87 -12.13 1.10
C ILE A 97 -8.04 -11.32 0.52
N ASN A 98 -8.63 -11.77 -0.59
CA ASN A 98 -9.76 -11.10 -1.23
C ASN A 98 -10.95 -10.99 -0.28
N LEU A 99 -11.24 -12.07 0.45
CA LEU A 99 -12.30 -12.10 1.45
C LEU A 99 -12.01 -11.13 2.61
N ALA A 100 -10.77 -11.08 3.08
CA ALA A 100 -10.36 -10.18 4.17
C ALA A 100 -10.53 -8.71 3.75
N GLN A 101 -10.07 -8.36 2.54
CA GLN A 101 -10.17 -7.02 2.01
C GLN A 101 -11.62 -6.59 1.77
N ASN A 102 -12.43 -7.43 1.13
CA ASN A 102 -13.85 -7.14 0.92
C ASN A 102 -14.62 -7.02 2.25
N THR A 103 -14.23 -7.83 3.25
CA THR A 103 -14.77 -7.70 4.60
C THR A 103 -14.39 -6.35 5.20
N ALA A 104 -13.11 -5.94 5.13
CA ALA A 104 -12.67 -4.63 5.61
C ALA A 104 -13.46 -3.51 4.93
N ILE A 105 -13.52 -3.46 3.60
CA ILE A 105 -14.27 -2.45 2.84
C ILE A 105 -15.73 -2.35 3.32
N SER A 106 -16.36 -3.49 3.62
CA SER A 106 -17.76 -3.52 4.10
C SER A 106 -17.95 -2.92 5.49
N LEU A 107 -16.89 -2.81 6.29
CA LEU A 107 -16.92 -2.30 7.66
C LEU A 107 -16.66 -0.80 7.76
N PHE A 108 -16.24 -0.16 6.66
CA PHE A 108 -16.04 1.28 6.57
C PHE A 108 -17.00 1.87 5.53
N PRO A 109 -18.31 1.93 5.81
CA PRO A 109 -19.32 2.35 4.85
C PRO A 109 -19.19 3.83 4.43
N HIS A 110 -18.43 4.63 5.18
CA HIS A 110 -18.15 6.03 4.86
C HIS A 110 -16.97 6.22 3.90
N ALA A 111 -16.15 5.18 3.69
CA ALA A 111 -15.02 5.23 2.78
C ALA A 111 -15.52 5.29 1.32
N GLN A 112 -15.05 6.30 0.60
CA GLN A 112 -15.26 6.53 -0.82
C GLN A 112 -14.00 6.18 -1.62
N ASN A 113 -12.83 6.42 -1.02
CA ASN A 113 -11.53 6.11 -1.57
C ASN A 113 -10.88 4.98 -0.76
N ILE A 114 -10.32 3.98 -1.45
CA ILE A 114 -9.74 2.79 -0.81
C ILE A 114 -8.30 2.63 -1.30
N MET A 115 -7.37 2.75 -0.36
CA MET A 115 -5.95 2.47 -0.56
C MET A 115 -5.61 1.10 0.01
N LYS A 116 -4.65 0.42 -0.62
CA LYS A 116 -4.20 -0.91 -0.20
C LYS A 116 -2.68 -0.94 -0.17
N MET A 117 -2.13 -1.51 0.90
CA MET A 117 -0.70 -1.63 1.12
C MET A 117 -0.37 -3.00 1.75
N ASP A 118 0.79 -3.55 1.43
CA ASP A 118 1.32 -4.77 2.05
C ASP A 118 2.21 -4.44 3.27
N GLU A 119 2.43 -5.42 4.15
CA GLU A 119 3.24 -5.30 5.38
C GLU A 119 4.76 -5.18 5.16
N ASP A 120 5.21 -5.04 3.92
CA ASP A 120 6.61 -4.88 3.51
C ASP A 120 6.86 -3.64 2.64
N ILE A 121 5.87 -2.73 2.57
CA ILE A 121 6.00 -1.45 1.88
C ILE A 121 6.47 -0.36 2.84
N PHE A 122 7.58 0.29 2.49
CA PHE A 122 8.07 1.45 3.24
C PHE A 122 7.51 2.74 2.68
N VAL A 123 6.66 3.41 3.47
CA VAL A 123 6.21 4.77 3.17
C VAL A 123 7.25 5.80 3.60
N THR A 124 7.34 6.89 2.86
CA THR A 124 8.08 8.11 3.23
C THR A 124 7.11 9.25 3.49
N GLU A 125 7.64 10.36 3.98
CA GLU A 125 6.89 11.60 4.13
C GLU A 125 6.12 11.94 2.83
N ASN A 126 4.89 12.40 2.99
CA ASN A 126 3.95 12.74 1.92
C ASN A 126 3.52 11.60 0.97
N THR A 127 4.00 10.36 1.13
CA THR A 127 3.64 9.25 0.22
C THR A 127 2.13 9.05 0.11
N ILE A 128 1.44 9.01 1.26
CA ILE A 128 -0.01 8.75 1.29
C ILE A 128 -0.79 9.97 0.80
N GLN A 129 -0.44 11.16 1.28
CA GLN A 129 -1.15 12.39 0.92
C GLN A 129 -0.99 12.70 -0.57
N ASN A 130 0.23 12.58 -1.13
CA ASN A 130 0.46 12.79 -2.55
C ASN A 130 -0.33 11.79 -3.40
N LEU A 131 -0.44 10.52 -2.99
CA LEU A 131 -1.24 9.55 -3.77
C LEU A 131 -2.73 9.91 -3.76
N ILE A 132 -3.25 10.41 -2.64
CA ILE A 132 -4.64 10.89 -2.55
C ILE A 132 -4.83 12.10 -3.48
N ASP A 133 -3.93 13.09 -3.39
CA ASP A 133 -4.02 14.32 -4.16
C ASP A 133 -3.86 14.08 -5.67
N ASP A 134 -2.93 13.20 -6.05
CA ASP A 134 -2.70 12.80 -7.45
C ASP A 134 -3.92 12.08 -8.01
N PHE A 135 -4.57 11.20 -7.23
CA PHE A 135 -5.79 10.53 -7.67
C PHE A 135 -6.92 11.52 -7.96
N GLU A 136 -7.19 12.45 -7.04
CA GLU A 136 -8.23 13.47 -7.22
C GLU A 136 -7.90 14.41 -8.38
N LYS A 137 -6.62 14.79 -8.53
CA LYS A 137 -6.16 15.61 -9.64
C LYS A 137 -6.36 14.91 -10.99
N ILE A 138 -5.89 13.67 -11.12
CA ILE A 138 -6.01 12.87 -12.36
C ILE A 138 -7.49 12.68 -12.71
N LYS A 139 -8.33 12.38 -11.73
CA LYS A 139 -9.77 12.22 -11.92
C LYS A 139 -10.45 13.51 -12.42
N LYS A 140 -9.98 14.67 -11.98
CA LYS A 140 -10.54 15.98 -12.38
C LYS A 140 -10.01 16.48 -13.72
N GLU A 141 -8.71 16.31 -13.98
CA GLU A 141 -8.00 16.98 -15.08
C GLU A 141 -7.73 16.08 -16.28
N SER A 142 -7.68 14.76 -16.09
CA SER A 142 -7.36 13.86 -17.19
C SER A 142 -8.55 13.66 -18.12
N ARG A 143 -8.26 13.26 -19.36
CA ARG A 143 -9.28 12.85 -20.34
C ARG A 143 -9.76 11.41 -20.13
N TYR A 144 -9.29 10.75 -19.07
CA TYR A 144 -9.59 9.35 -18.76
C TYR A 144 -10.53 9.26 -17.57
N ASP A 145 -11.45 8.30 -17.60
CA ASP A 145 -12.20 7.89 -16.42
C ASP A 145 -11.35 6.90 -15.61
N VAL A 146 -10.64 7.41 -14.61
CA VAL A 146 -9.64 6.66 -13.85
C VAL A 146 -10.26 6.02 -12.62
N GLY A 147 -10.28 4.67 -12.61
CA GLY A 147 -10.78 3.88 -11.48
C GLY A 147 -9.74 3.56 -10.40
N THR A 148 -8.44 3.64 -10.71
CA THR A 148 -7.34 3.36 -9.76
C THR A 148 -6.03 3.98 -10.23
N ILE A 149 -5.14 4.28 -9.29
CA ILE A 149 -3.75 4.64 -9.55
C ILE A 149 -2.83 3.85 -8.61
N SER A 150 -1.55 3.76 -9.00
CA SER A 150 -0.50 3.16 -8.18
C SER A 150 0.73 4.05 -8.18
N PRO A 151 1.43 4.21 -7.04
CA PRO A 151 2.70 4.93 -7.02
C PRO A 151 3.79 4.13 -7.75
N LEU A 152 4.86 4.82 -8.16
CA LEU A 152 6.10 4.16 -8.56
C LEU A 152 6.73 3.52 -7.31
N ILE A 153 6.67 2.19 -7.21
CA ILE A 153 7.27 1.44 -6.10
C ILE A 153 8.75 1.22 -6.42
N ASN A 154 9.63 1.60 -5.48
CA ASN A 154 11.05 1.31 -5.61
C ASN A 154 11.33 -0.18 -5.42
N LEU A 155 11.58 -0.90 -6.51
CA LEU A 155 12.10 -2.25 -6.54
C LEU A 155 13.57 -2.21 -6.97
N ASN A 156 14.42 -2.78 -6.10
CA ASN A 156 15.83 -2.99 -6.42
C ASN A 156 15.95 -3.73 -7.75
N GLY A 157 16.90 -3.29 -8.59
CA GLY A 157 17.16 -3.89 -9.89
C GLY A 157 16.25 -3.43 -11.04
N TYR A 158 15.05 -2.89 -10.77
CA TYR A 158 14.09 -2.48 -11.82
C TYR A 158 13.79 -0.98 -11.82
N SER A 159 13.12 -0.44 -10.81
CA SER A 159 12.66 0.95 -10.85
C SER A 159 13.66 1.95 -10.25
N TYR A 160 14.71 1.48 -9.57
CA TYR A 160 15.68 2.35 -8.89
C TYR A 160 16.32 3.36 -9.84
N LEU A 161 16.64 2.96 -11.09
CA LEU A 161 17.23 3.86 -12.08
C LEU A 161 16.23 4.95 -12.49
N ARG A 162 14.94 4.63 -12.58
CA ARG A 162 13.91 5.64 -12.81
C ARG A 162 13.86 6.67 -11.69
N LEU A 163 14.06 6.26 -10.43
CA LEU A 163 14.16 7.20 -9.32
C LEU A 163 15.44 8.04 -9.41
N LEU A 164 16.58 7.44 -9.75
CA LEU A 164 17.83 8.20 -9.96
C LEU A 164 17.66 9.28 -11.03
N GLU A 165 16.97 8.97 -12.13
CA GLU A 165 16.63 9.96 -13.17
C GLU A 165 15.73 11.07 -12.62
N LEU A 166 14.67 10.71 -11.89
CA LEU A 166 13.73 11.70 -11.31
C LEU A 166 14.38 12.65 -10.30
N PHE A 167 15.50 12.25 -9.70
CA PHE A 167 16.24 13.07 -8.73
C PHE A 167 17.56 13.63 -9.28
N ASP A 168 17.84 13.48 -10.58
CA ASP A 168 19.09 13.89 -11.22
C ASP A 168 20.34 13.33 -10.49
N LYS A 169 20.29 12.03 -10.11
CA LYS A 169 21.33 11.32 -9.34
C LYS A 169 22.04 10.21 -10.11
N VAL A 170 21.78 10.03 -11.40
CA VAL A 170 22.42 8.98 -12.21
C VAL A 170 23.94 9.12 -12.18
N ASP A 171 24.48 10.30 -12.52
CA ASP A 171 25.93 10.51 -12.56
C ASP A 171 26.61 10.29 -11.19
N VAL A 172 25.94 10.73 -10.12
CA VAL A 172 26.43 10.55 -8.75
C VAL A 172 26.47 9.07 -8.38
N TYR A 173 25.42 8.34 -8.72
CA TYR A 173 25.36 6.90 -8.50
C TYR A 173 26.47 6.19 -9.29
N GLU A 174 26.61 6.49 -10.59
CA GLU A 174 27.57 5.82 -11.45
C GLU A 174 29.02 6.07 -11.06
N LYS A 175 29.32 7.28 -10.58
CA LYS A 175 30.65 7.62 -10.03
C LYS A 175 30.98 6.83 -8.77
N LEU A 176 29.98 6.52 -7.92
CA LEU A 176 30.19 5.83 -6.65
C LEU A 176 30.15 4.31 -6.76
N PHE A 177 29.27 3.78 -7.61
CA PHE A 177 28.89 2.37 -7.60
C PHE A 177 29.00 1.70 -8.96
N GLY A 178 29.46 2.43 -9.98
CA GLY A 178 29.53 1.96 -11.35
C GLY A 178 28.20 2.08 -12.10
N ARG A 179 28.24 1.70 -13.38
CA ARG A 179 27.15 1.93 -14.34
C ARG A 179 25.78 1.43 -13.84
N ALA A 180 24.79 2.33 -13.85
CA ALA A 180 23.42 1.99 -13.52
C ALA A 180 22.76 1.27 -14.71
N LYS A 181 22.04 0.20 -14.41
CA LYS A 181 21.36 -0.63 -15.41
C LYS A 181 20.00 -1.08 -14.91
N PHE A 182 19.02 -1.16 -15.80
CA PHE A 182 17.78 -1.92 -15.59
C PHE A 182 18.07 -3.42 -15.68
N GLY A 183 17.64 -4.22 -14.70
CA GLY A 183 17.69 -5.69 -14.70
C GLY A 183 19.08 -6.36 -14.84
N GLY A 184 19.26 -7.58 -14.34
CA GLY A 184 20.54 -8.31 -14.39
C GLY A 184 20.85 -9.00 -13.07
N LYS A 185 22.02 -9.62 -12.96
CA LYS A 185 22.47 -10.33 -11.76
C LYS A 185 23.58 -9.56 -11.04
N ASP A 186 23.69 -9.80 -9.75
CA ASP A 186 24.82 -9.41 -8.89
C ASP A 186 25.13 -7.91 -8.89
N LYS A 187 24.07 -7.09 -8.89
CA LYS A 187 24.24 -5.64 -8.91
C LYS A 187 24.45 -5.06 -7.51
N PRO A 188 25.21 -3.96 -7.39
CA PRO A 188 25.35 -3.25 -6.12
C PRO A 188 24.01 -2.86 -5.48
N ILE A 189 23.00 -2.47 -6.28
CA ILE A 189 21.66 -2.13 -5.79
C ILE A 189 20.92 -3.27 -5.07
N GLU A 190 21.31 -4.52 -5.32
CA GLU A 190 20.66 -5.69 -4.70
C GLU A 190 21.34 -6.12 -3.40
N ASN A 191 22.66 -5.89 -3.27
CA ASN A 191 23.47 -6.52 -2.23
C ASN A 191 24.35 -5.55 -1.41
N SER A 192 24.51 -4.28 -1.83
CA SER A 192 25.39 -3.33 -1.13
C SER A 192 24.63 -2.48 -0.11
N VAL A 193 25.12 -2.50 1.13
CA VAL A 193 24.65 -1.65 2.22
C VAL A 193 24.91 -0.17 1.93
N GLU A 194 26.02 0.15 1.27
CA GLU A 194 26.38 1.51 0.86
C GLU A 194 25.41 2.05 -0.19
N VAL A 195 25.04 1.22 -1.17
CA VAL A 195 24.02 1.60 -2.16
C VAL A 195 22.67 1.78 -1.50
N ALA A 196 22.25 0.89 -0.60
CA ALA A 196 21.01 1.07 0.16
C ALA A 196 21.02 2.41 0.93
N ARG A 197 22.10 2.71 1.66
CA ARG A 197 22.24 4.00 2.37
C ARG A 197 22.16 5.21 1.43
N PHE A 198 22.74 5.13 0.25
CA PHE A 198 22.63 6.18 -0.77
C PHE A 198 21.19 6.36 -1.25
N MET A 199 20.51 5.27 -1.61
CA MET A 199 19.10 5.30 -2.06
C MET A 199 18.15 5.83 -0.98
N TRP A 200 18.47 5.61 0.29
CA TRP A 200 17.73 6.13 1.44
C TRP A 200 18.14 7.55 1.87
N GLY A 201 19.03 8.21 1.12
CA GLY A 201 19.44 9.59 1.39
C GLY A 201 20.30 9.78 2.65
N VAL A 202 20.86 8.70 3.22
CA VAL A 202 21.72 8.76 4.42
C VAL A 202 23.04 9.49 4.13
N ARG A 203 23.48 9.50 2.87
CA ARG A 203 24.55 10.39 2.42
C ARG A 203 23.93 11.65 1.82
N GLN A 204 23.82 12.71 2.62
CA GLN A 204 24.02 14.04 2.05
C GLN A 204 25.49 14.09 1.64
N LEU A 205 25.77 13.81 0.36
CA LEU A 205 27.01 14.30 -0.23
C LEU A 205 26.90 15.81 -0.11
N SER A 206 27.65 16.37 0.83
CA SER A 206 27.98 17.77 0.86
C SER A 206 28.42 18.14 -0.56
N ALA A 207 27.56 18.86 -1.27
CA ALA A 207 27.90 19.47 -2.54
C ALA A 207 28.93 20.57 -2.24
N LYS A 208 30.19 20.18 -2.17
CA LYS A 208 31.34 21.01 -2.50
C LYS A 208 31.99 20.37 -3.72
N TYR A 209 31.40 20.56 -4.90
CA TYR A 209 32.09 20.69 -6.18
C TYR A 209 31.20 21.53 -7.09
#